data_AF-A0A2E0TH23-F1
#
_entry.id   AF-A0A2E0TH23-F1
#
_cell.length_a   1.000
_cell.length_b   1.000
_cell.length_c   1.000
_cell.angle_alpha   90.00
_cell.angle_beta   90.00
_cell.angle_gamma   90.00
#
_symmetry.space_group_name_H-M   'P 1'
#
loop_
_entity.id
_entity.type
_entity.pdbx_description
1 polymer ?
#
loop_
_entity_poly.entity_id
_entity_poly.type
_entity_poly.pdbx_seq_one_letter_code
_entity_poly.pdbx_strand_id
1 'polypeptide(L)'
;MSDTSTDEERPPETPKEAPEQAPEKRELEAQTSEADAADTDGPQAEADAAEADVAEADAAEADAAEADAAEADAANADAVVISEDGHLKVDVDTVERLLGQGAWKCVRITEDTWRGRFRGAGRKLPFMVRLDPEGYLTFAVVPFLRSPEERIKAHALYDRLLQLNQVLYMAKFSIDDDLDVVLSVEYPVEELDESEFCDCLDVLVYYADAHYEELAEIAAHG
;
A
#
# COMPACT_ATOMS: atom_id res chain seq x y z
N MET A 1 9.25 -76.20 20.52
CA MET A 1 10.70 -75.97 20.40
C MET A 1 10.93 -74.89 19.36
N SER A 2 11.34 -73.72 19.84
CA SER A 2 12.03 -72.59 19.18
C SER A 2 11.44 -71.28 19.68
N ASP A 3 11.95 -70.85 20.83
CA ASP A 3 12.06 -69.46 21.26
C ASP A 3 12.72 -68.60 20.18
N THR A 4 12.34 -67.33 20.05
CA THR A 4 13.30 -66.21 19.99
C THR A 4 12.60 -64.90 20.37
N SER A 5 13.25 -64.17 21.27
CA SER A 5 12.92 -62.86 21.84
C SER A 5 12.55 -61.78 20.82
N THR A 6 11.68 -60.87 21.25
CA THR A 6 11.61 -59.47 20.80
C THR A 6 11.56 -58.65 22.09
N ASP A 7 12.71 -58.21 22.57
CA ASP A 7 13.35 -56.91 22.29
C ASP A 7 12.58 -55.76 22.94
N GLU A 8 13.33 -55.06 23.78
CA GLU A 8 12.95 -54.27 24.92
C GLU A 8 13.17 -52.80 24.52
N GLU A 9 12.12 -52.11 24.08
CA GLU A 9 12.21 -50.68 23.77
C GLU A 9 11.71 -49.80 24.92
N ARG A 10 12.62 -48.89 25.30
CA ARG A 10 12.62 -47.95 26.41
C ARG A 10 11.41 -46.99 26.45
N PRO A 11 11.04 -46.49 27.64
CA PRO A 11 10.04 -45.44 27.80
C PRO A 11 10.55 -44.06 27.34
N PRO A 12 9.65 -43.15 26.93
CA PRO A 12 10.02 -41.77 26.59
C PRO A 12 10.30 -40.93 27.85
N GLU A 13 11.53 -40.42 27.97
CA GLU A 13 11.86 -39.31 28.86
C GLU A 13 11.42 -37.98 28.20
N THR A 14 10.34 -37.38 28.68
CA THR A 14 10.03 -35.98 28.37
C THR A 14 10.69 -35.04 29.37
N PRO A 15 11.36 -33.96 28.91
CA PRO A 15 12.14 -33.08 29.76
C PRO A 15 11.30 -32.21 30.69
N LYS A 16 11.84 -32.08 31.89
CA LYS A 16 11.53 -31.21 33.03
C LYS A 16 11.20 -29.76 32.64
N GLU A 17 10.04 -29.28 33.10
CA GLU A 17 9.67 -27.87 33.19
C GLU A 17 10.77 -27.04 33.87
N ALA A 18 11.10 -25.89 33.29
CA ALA A 18 11.81 -24.80 33.94
C ALA A 18 10.87 -23.59 34.01
N PRO A 19 10.51 -23.09 35.21
CA PRO A 19 9.71 -21.89 35.35
C PRO A 19 10.58 -20.63 35.45
N GLU A 20 9.98 -19.52 35.00
CA GLU A 20 10.15 -18.15 35.48
C GLU A 20 11.57 -17.58 35.64
N GLN A 21 11.92 -16.65 34.75
CA GLN A 21 12.60 -15.44 35.20
C GLN A 21 11.85 -14.20 34.70
N ALA A 22 11.32 -13.47 35.67
CA ALA A 22 10.72 -12.15 35.57
C ALA A 22 11.77 -11.08 35.20
N PRO A 23 11.34 -9.92 34.64
CA PRO A 23 12.25 -8.92 34.09
C PRO A 23 12.96 -8.09 35.17
N GLU A 24 14.29 -8.01 35.07
CA GLU A 24 15.08 -7.04 35.83
C GLU A 24 14.82 -5.61 35.34
N LYS A 25 14.57 -4.74 36.32
CA LYS A 25 14.38 -3.31 36.23
C LYS A 25 15.56 -2.64 35.51
N ARG A 26 15.32 -1.96 34.39
CA ARG A 26 16.20 -0.88 33.94
C ARG A 26 15.68 0.43 34.51
N GLU A 27 16.39 0.90 35.52
CA GLU A 27 16.21 2.22 36.12
C GLU A 27 16.51 3.31 35.09
N LEU A 28 15.63 4.32 35.09
CA LEU A 28 15.86 5.63 34.49
C LEU A 28 17.10 6.25 35.12
N GLU A 29 18.06 6.66 34.29
CA GLU A 29 18.88 7.83 34.60
C GLU A 29 18.62 8.90 33.54
N ALA A 30 17.86 9.90 33.99
CA ALA A 30 17.72 11.18 33.32
C ALA A 30 19.07 11.90 33.36
N GLN A 31 19.62 12.25 32.20
CA GLN A 31 20.62 13.31 32.09
C GLN A 31 19.96 14.53 31.46
N THR A 32 19.60 15.45 32.36
CA THR A 32 19.12 16.78 32.07
C THR A 32 20.30 17.73 31.82
N SER A 33 20.19 18.45 30.71
CA SER A 33 20.54 19.87 30.51
C SER A 33 21.91 20.39 30.98
N GLU A 34 22.75 20.77 30.03
CA GLU A 34 23.54 22.01 30.08
C GLU A 34 23.74 22.50 28.64
N ALA A 35 22.85 23.39 28.18
CA ALA A 35 23.02 24.14 26.95
C ALA A 35 23.62 25.50 27.31
N ASP A 36 24.88 25.66 26.97
CA ASP A 36 25.66 26.88 27.12
C ASP A 36 25.15 27.94 26.12
N ALA A 37 24.96 29.14 26.64
CA ALA A 37 24.45 30.29 25.91
C ALA A 37 25.63 31.01 25.26
N ALA A 38 25.69 31.00 23.93
CA ALA A 38 26.65 31.83 23.19
C ALA A 38 25.91 32.77 22.25
N ASP A 39 26.03 34.06 22.60
CA ASP A 39 26.08 35.24 21.76
C ASP A 39 25.22 35.33 20.49
N THR A 40 24.23 36.21 20.58
CA THR A 40 23.62 36.88 19.43
C THR A 40 24.25 38.25 19.29
N ASP A 41 25.15 38.42 18.33
CA ASP A 41 25.55 39.73 17.83
C ASP A 41 25.37 39.73 16.31
N GLY A 42 24.52 40.64 15.82
CA GLY A 42 24.37 40.94 14.40
C GLY A 42 25.62 41.63 13.86
N PRO A 43 25.72 41.93 12.54
CA PRO A 43 24.77 42.87 11.94
C PRO A 43 24.43 42.64 10.45
N GLN A 44 23.34 43.31 10.06
CA GLN A 44 23.01 44.00 8.80
C GLN A 44 23.61 43.57 7.44
N ALA A 45 22.68 43.57 6.48
CA ALA A 45 22.82 43.86 5.04
C ALA A 45 23.41 42.70 4.20
N GLU A 46 22.95 42.37 3.00
CA GLU A 46 22.34 43.18 1.94
C GLU A 46 21.23 42.40 1.23
N ALA A 47 20.17 43.12 0.85
CA ALA A 47 19.15 42.62 -0.04
C ALA A 47 19.63 42.82 -1.47
N ASP A 48 20.11 41.75 -2.11
CA ASP A 48 20.29 41.72 -3.55
C ASP A 48 19.03 41.13 -4.20
N ALA A 49 18.31 42.01 -4.88
CA ALA A 49 17.23 41.68 -5.78
C ALA A 49 17.84 41.06 -7.05
N ALA A 50 17.90 39.74 -7.08
CA ALA A 50 18.14 39.02 -8.33
C ALA A 50 16.85 39.02 -9.16
N GLU A 51 17.00 39.52 -10.38
CA GLU A 51 15.92 39.76 -11.33
C GLU A 51 15.18 38.49 -11.71
N ALA A 52 13.88 38.65 -11.88
CA ALA A 52 12.98 37.65 -12.41
C ALA A 52 13.24 37.47 -13.91
N ASP A 53 13.96 36.42 -14.28
CA ASP A 53 13.93 35.92 -15.66
C ASP A 53 12.57 35.25 -15.91
N VAL A 54 11.71 36.01 -16.58
CA VAL A 54 10.47 35.53 -17.19
C VAL A 54 10.86 34.69 -18.40
N ALA A 55 11.02 33.38 -18.20
CA ALA A 55 11.12 32.43 -19.30
C ALA A 55 9.76 32.37 -20.01
N GLU A 56 9.77 32.71 -21.30
CA GLU A 56 8.64 32.60 -22.21
C GLU A 56 8.08 31.18 -22.17
N ALA A 57 6.77 31.10 -21.96
CA ALA A 57 6.00 29.88 -22.14
C ALA A 57 5.92 29.58 -23.64
N ASP A 58 6.76 28.65 -24.10
CA ASP A 58 6.61 28.03 -25.40
C ASP A 58 5.35 27.15 -25.36
N ALA A 59 4.28 27.67 -25.96
CA ALA A 59 3.04 26.95 -26.20
C ALA A 59 3.28 25.91 -27.31
N ALA A 60 3.79 24.75 -26.92
CA ALA A 60 3.78 23.59 -27.80
C ALA A 60 2.33 23.16 -28.05
N GLU A 61 1.86 23.39 -29.27
CA GLU A 61 0.67 22.75 -29.84
C GLU A 61 0.83 21.23 -29.72
N ALA A 62 0.19 20.64 -28.71
CA ALA A 62 -0.01 19.21 -28.66
C ALA A 62 -1.22 18.90 -29.56
N ASP A 63 -0.87 18.43 -30.75
CA ASP A 63 -1.71 17.77 -31.73
C ASP A 63 -2.82 16.94 -31.04
N ALA A 64 -4.07 17.32 -31.30
CA ALA A 64 -5.23 16.55 -30.89
C ALA A 64 -5.30 15.29 -31.75
N ALA A 65 -4.55 14.25 -31.34
CA ALA A 65 -4.77 12.91 -31.87
C ALA A 65 -6.22 12.51 -31.54
N GLU A 66 -7.03 12.39 -32.59
CA GLU A 66 -8.33 11.74 -32.56
C GLU A 66 -8.17 10.37 -31.90
N ALA A 67 -8.58 10.28 -30.65
CA ALA A 67 -8.85 9.00 -30.02
C ALA A 67 -10.10 8.46 -30.72
N ASP A 68 -9.87 7.53 -31.62
CA ASP A 68 -10.85 6.64 -32.20
C ASP A 68 -11.65 6.03 -31.04
N ALA A 69 -12.84 6.58 -30.82
CA ALA A 69 -13.77 6.06 -29.85
C ALA A 69 -14.31 4.76 -30.43
N ALA A 70 -13.61 3.66 -30.15
CA ALA A 70 -14.17 2.34 -30.31
C ALA A 70 -15.49 2.31 -29.52
N GLU A 71 -16.61 2.29 -30.24
CA GLU A 71 -17.91 1.93 -29.70
C GLU A 71 -17.77 0.56 -29.05
N ALA A 72 -17.61 0.56 -27.72
CA ALA A 72 -17.89 -0.62 -26.94
C ALA A 72 -19.40 -0.83 -27.01
N ASP A 73 -19.77 -1.88 -27.73
CA ASP A 73 -21.11 -2.43 -27.85
C ASP A 73 -21.74 -2.59 -26.46
N ALA A 74 -22.52 -1.59 -26.04
CA ALA A 74 -23.32 -1.62 -24.82
C ALA A 74 -24.57 -2.46 -25.08
N ALA A 75 -24.36 -3.74 -25.35
CA ALA A 75 -25.41 -4.73 -25.50
C ALA A 75 -25.02 -6.00 -24.73
N ASN A 76 -24.88 -5.89 -23.41
CA ASN A 76 -25.18 -7.04 -22.57
C ASN A 76 -26.04 -6.64 -21.37
N ALA A 77 -27.30 -7.04 -21.46
CA ALA A 77 -28.25 -6.99 -20.37
C ALA A 77 -27.89 -8.09 -19.38
N ASP A 78 -27.06 -7.79 -18.38
CA ASP A 78 -26.58 -8.82 -17.47
C ASP A 78 -27.27 -8.74 -16.11
N ALA A 79 -28.14 -9.72 -15.88
CA ALA A 79 -28.75 -9.98 -14.60
C ALA A 79 -27.63 -10.22 -13.58
N VAL A 80 -27.68 -9.52 -12.44
CA VAL A 80 -26.78 -9.81 -11.33
C VAL A 80 -26.92 -11.31 -11.02
N VAL A 81 -25.86 -12.08 -11.30
CA VAL A 81 -25.79 -13.50 -10.90
C VAL A 81 -25.46 -13.51 -9.42
N ILE A 82 -26.49 -13.26 -8.62
CA ILE A 82 -26.42 -13.43 -7.16
C ILE A 82 -26.45 -14.94 -6.91
N SER A 83 -25.43 -15.46 -6.22
CA SER A 83 -25.44 -16.85 -5.78
C SER A 83 -26.60 -17.07 -4.80
N GLU A 84 -27.08 -18.31 -4.64
CA GLU A 84 -28.23 -18.61 -3.75
C GLU A 84 -28.03 -18.15 -2.30
N ASP A 85 -26.78 -17.90 -1.90
CA ASP A 85 -26.35 -17.43 -0.58
C ASP A 85 -26.23 -15.88 -0.45
N GLY A 86 -26.51 -15.11 -1.51
CA GLY A 86 -26.39 -13.65 -1.49
C GLY A 86 -25.00 -13.10 -1.83
N HIS A 87 -24.01 -13.98 -2.03
CA HIS A 87 -22.65 -13.59 -2.41
C HIS A 87 -22.50 -13.35 -3.90
N LEU A 88 -21.67 -12.36 -4.25
CA LEU A 88 -21.36 -12.00 -5.62
C LEU A 88 -20.45 -13.07 -6.22
N LYS A 89 -20.81 -13.62 -7.38
CA LYS A 89 -19.86 -14.45 -8.14
C LYS A 89 -18.87 -13.51 -8.82
N VAL A 90 -17.71 -13.31 -8.20
CA VAL A 90 -16.68 -12.41 -8.73
C VAL A 90 -15.94 -13.10 -9.87
N ASP A 91 -16.29 -12.72 -11.09
CA ASP A 91 -15.50 -12.97 -12.30
C ASP A 91 -15.04 -11.66 -12.94
N VAL A 92 -14.32 -11.78 -14.04
CA VAL A 92 -13.77 -10.66 -14.80
C VAL A 92 -14.84 -9.64 -15.18
N ASP A 93 -15.97 -10.11 -15.73
CA ASP A 93 -17.05 -9.24 -16.20
C ASP A 93 -17.71 -8.52 -15.03
N THR A 94 -17.82 -9.21 -13.89
CA THR A 94 -18.28 -8.63 -12.63
C THR A 94 -17.37 -7.51 -12.15
N VAL A 95 -16.04 -7.69 -12.17
CA VAL A 95 -15.08 -6.64 -11.78
C VAL A 95 -15.18 -5.43 -12.72
N GLU A 96 -15.25 -5.65 -14.05
CA GLU A 96 -15.42 -4.56 -15.02
C GLU A 96 -16.70 -3.77 -14.78
N ARG A 97 -17.81 -4.47 -14.53
CA ARG A 97 -19.10 -3.86 -14.21
C ARG A 97 -19.01 -3.01 -12.95
N LEU A 98 -18.45 -3.53 -11.86
CA LEU A 98 -18.33 -2.81 -10.58
C LEU A 98 -17.47 -1.55 -10.71
N LEU A 99 -16.34 -1.64 -11.42
CA LEU A 99 -15.50 -0.48 -11.73
C LEU A 99 -16.28 0.58 -12.54
N GLY A 100 -17.04 0.14 -13.54
CA GLY A 100 -17.90 1.02 -14.33
C GLY A 100 -19.00 1.70 -13.51
N GLN A 101 -19.68 0.95 -12.64
CA GLN A 101 -20.73 1.46 -11.75
C GLN A 101 -20.21 2.47 -10.74
N GLY A 102 -19.02 2.23 -10.18
CA GLY A 102 -18.32 3.17 -9.30
C GLY A 102 -17.70 4.37 -10.03
N ALA A 103 -17.90 4.49 -11.36
CA ALA A 103 -17.30 5.51 -12.22
C ALA A 103 -15.76 5.57 -12.14
N TRP A 104 -15.12 4.45 -11.82
CA TRP A 104 -13.67 4.32 -11.77
C TRP A 104 -13.13 4.20 -13.20
N LYS A 105 -12.37 5.22 -13.63
CA LYS A 105 -11.74 5.21 -14.95
C LYS A 105 -10.55 4.25 -14.95
N CYS A 106 -10.75 3.06 -15.50
CA CYS A 106 -9.74 2.03 -15.64
C CYS A 106 -9.68 1.47 -17.05
N VAL A 107 -8.53 0.89 -17.40
CA VAL A 107 -8.31 0.09 -18.60
C VAL A 107 -7.85 -1.28 -18.16
N ARG A 108 -8.40 -2.33 -18.76
CA ARG A 108 -7.93 -3.69 -18.57
C ARG A 108 -6.61 -3.89 -19.31
N ILE A 109 -5.58 -4.34 -18.59
CA ILE A 109 -4.21 -4.49 -19.13
C ILE A 109 -3.82 -5.96 -19.36
N THR A 110 -4.46 -6.88 -18.65
CA THR A 110 -4.36 -8.33 -18.83
C THR A 110 -5.74 -8.96 -18.66
N GLU A 111 -5.85 -10.29 -18.79
CA GLU A 111 -7.11 -10.99 -18.60
C GLU A 111 -7.72 -10.77 -17.21
N ASP A 112 -6.92 -10.52 -16.20
CA ASP A 112 -7.32 -10.48 -14.78
C ASP A 112 -6.93 -9.19 -14.08
N THR A 113 -6.38 -8.21 -14.79
CA THR A 113 -5.84 -6.98 -14.20
C THR A 113 -6.34 -5.72 -14.88
N TRP A 114 -6.80 -4.78 -14.06
CA TRP A 114 -7.24 -3.45 -14.46
C TRP A 114 -6.32 -2.40 -13.86
N ARG A 115 -6.08 -1.32 -14.61
CA ARG A 115 -5.27 -0.18 -14.15
C ARG A 115 -6.04 1.11 -14.33
N GLY A 116 -6.05 1.94 -13.30
CA GLY A 116 -6.69 3.24 -13.32
C GLY A 116 -5.88 4.30 -12.60
N ARG A 117 -6.49 5.46 -12.41
CA ARG A 117 -5.95 6.54 -11.60
C ARG A 117 -7.08 7.19 -10.82
N PHE A 118 -6.87 7.43 -9.53
CA PHE A 118 -7.77 8.28 -8.75
C PHE A 118 -7.09 9.58 -8.36
N ARG A 119 -7.90 10.57 -7.97
CA ARG A 119 -7.44 11.86 -7.47
C ARG A 119 -7.68 11.88 -5.96
N GLY A 120 -6.60 11.80 -5.19
CA GLY A 120 -6.62 12.08 -3.76
C GLY A 120 -6.58 13.59 -3.46
N ALA A 121 -6.39 13.95 -2.21
CA ALA A 121 -6.44 15.31 -1.66
C ALA A 121 -5.51 16.33 -2.35
N GLY A 122 -4.48 15.88 -3.07
CA GLY A 122 -3.61 16.76 -3.86
C GLY A 122 -2.90 16.09 -5.03
N ARG A 123 -3.15 14.81 -5.32
CA ARG A 123 -2.36 14.02 -6.26
C ARG A 123 -3.16 13.00 -7.03
N LYS A 124 -2.65 12.66 -8.22
CA LYS A 124 -3.15 11.53 -9.00
C LYS A 124 -2.30 10.31 -8.68
N LEU A 125 -2.90 9.26 -8.14
CA LEU A 125 -2.22 8.02 -7.83
C LEU A 125 -2.66 6.92 -8.79
N PRO A 126 -1.74 6.14 -9.37
CA PRO A 126 -2.08 4.98 -10.16
C PRO A 126 -2.60 3.88 -9.23
N PHE A 127 -3.70 3.25 -9.58
CA PHE A 127 -4.15 2.03 -8.90
C PHE A 127 -4.27 0.87 -9.87
N MET A 128 -4.25 -0.32 -9.32
CA MET A 128 -4.43 -1.59 -9.98
C MET A 128 -5.49 -2.40 -9.23
N VAL A 129 -6.30 -3.16 -9.95
CA VAL A 129 -7.16 -4.22 -9.41
C VAL A 129 -6.77 -5.51 -10.11
N ARG A 130 -6.54 -6.59 -9.37
CA ARG A 130 -6.20 -7.91 -9.92
C ARG A 130 -7.09 -8.99 -9.31
N LEU A 131 -7.72 -9.80 -10.15
CA LEU A 131 -8.42 -11.01 -9.75
C LEU A 131 -7.44 -12.19 -9.74
N ASP A 132 -7.00 -12.59 -8.57
CA ASP A 132 -6.04 -13.67 -8.39
C ASP A 132 -6.72 -15.04 -8.56
N PRO A 133 -6.11 -15.98 -9.32
CA PRO A 133 -6.61 -17.35 -9.45
C PRO A 133 -6.77 -18.10 -8.12
N GLU A 134 -6.09 -17.69 -7.06
CA GLU A 134 -6.22 -18.26 -5.71
C GLU A 134 -7.49 -17.81 -4.98
N GLY A 135 -8.36 -17.01 -5.61
CA GLY A 135 -9.64 -16.59 -5.04
C GLY A 135 -9.56 -15.30 -4.24
N TYR A 136 -8.64 -14.40 -4.59
CA TYR A 136 -8.50 -13.09 -3.98
C TYR A 136 -8.66 -11.99 -5.01
N LEU A 137 -9.23 -10.87 -4.59
CA LEU A 137 -9.20 -9.62 -5.33
C LEU A 137 -8.22 -8.68 -4.64
N THR A 138 -7.16 -8.31 -5.36
CA THR A 138 -6.13 -7.39 -4.88
C THR A 138 -6.35 -6.01 -5.47
N PHE A 139 -6.50 -5.01 -4.61
CA PHE A 139 -6.50 -3.60 -4.97
C PHE A 139 -5.17 -3.00 -4.52
N ALA A 140 -4.47 -2.26 -5.37
CA ALA A 140 -3.16 -1.72 -4.99
C ALA A 140 -2.85 -0.38 -5.64
N VAL A 141 -2.15 0.50 -4.93
CA VAL A 141 -1.49 1.68 -5.48
C VAL A 141 -0.04 1.30 -5.77
N VAL A 142 0.31 1.23 -7.06
CA VAL A 142 1.64 0.78 -7.53
C VAL A 142 2.18 1.69 -8.65
N PRO A 143 3.33 2.36 -8.43
CA PRO A 143 3.98 2.57 -7.14
C PRO A 143 3.18 3.57 -6.26
N PHE A 144 3.18 3.36 -4.94
CA PHE A 144 2.71 4.36 -3.98
C PHE A 144 3.80 5.42 -3.74
N LEU A 145 5.00 5.00 -3.36
CA LEU A 145 6.14 5.88 -3.11
C LEU A 145 7.43 5.16 -3.52
N ARG A 146 8.39 5.87 -4.09
CA ARG A 146 9.71 5.29 -4.32
C ARG A 146 10.51 5.21 -3.03
N SER A 147 11.15 4.08 -2.76
CA SER A 147 12.07 4.01 -1.62
C SER A 147 13.31 4.87 -1.86
N PRO A 148 13.85 5.52 -0.83
CA PRO A 148 15.09 6.28 -0.95
C PRO A 148 16.29 5.37 -1.16
N GLU A 149 17.26 5.80 -1.97
CA GLU A 149 18.51 5.06 -2.19
C GLU A 149 19.42 5.06 -0.94
N GLU A 150 19.32 6.09 -0.11
CA GLU A 150 20.11 6.21 1.10
C GLU A 150 19.62 5.24 2.18
N ARG A 151 20.48 4.30 2.57
CA ARG A 151 20.17 3.19 3.48
C ARG A 151 19.55 3.62 4.81
N ILE A 152 20.02 4.72 5.40
CA ILE A 152 19.49 5.22 6.69
C ILE A 152 18.03 5.65 6.55
N LYS A 153 17.69 6.31 5.45
CA LYS A 153 16.30 6.73 5.16
C LYS A 153 15.42 5.56 4.78
N ALA A 154 15.95 4.61 4.00
CA ALA A 154 15.23 3.40 3.65
C ALA A 154 14.85 2.64 4.94
N HIS A 155 15.78 2.51 5.89
CA HIS A 155 15.49 1.91 7.19
C HIS A 155 14.41 2.67 7.96
N ALA A 156 14.51 4.00 8.05
CA ALA A 156 13.50 4.82 8.73
C ALA A 156 12.12 4.70 8.07
N LEU A 157 12.07 4.67 6.74
CA LEU A 157 10.84 4.43 5.98
C LEU A 157 10.27 3.05 6.32
N TYR A 158 11.07 1.99 6.26
CA TYR A 158 10.60 0.62 6.52
C TYR A 158 10.12 0.42 7.95
N ASP A 159 10.82 0.98 8.94
CA ASP A 159 10.36 0.99 10.33
C ASP A 159 8.98 1.65 10.44
N ARG A 160 8.77 2.76 9.72
CA ARG A 160 7.49 3.45 9.73
C ARG A 160 6.39 2.65 9.04
N LEU A 161 6.67 2.01 7.90
CA LEU A 161 5.72 1.15 7.21
C LEU A 161 5.28 -0.03 8.10
N LEU A 162 6.21 -0.65 8.83
CA LEU A 162 5.90 -1.73 9.77
C LEU A 162 4.99 -1.26 10.91
N GLN A 163 5.25 -0.07 11.46
CA GLN A 163 4.38 0.52 12.48
C GLN A 163 2.96 0.79 11.95
N LEU A 164 2.86 1.36 10.73
CA LEU A 164 1.57 1.58 10.09
C LEU A 164 0.84 0.26 9.87
N ASN A 165 1.52 -0.78 9.36
CA ASN A 165 0.91 -2.09 9.15
C ASN A 165 0.32 -2.74 10.41
N GLN A 166 0.79 -2.36 11.61
CA GLN A 166 0.23 -2.82 12.87
C GLN A 166 -1.12 -2.15 13.21
N VAL A 167 -1.37 -0.93 12.72
CA VAL A 167 -2.55 -0.13 13.05
C VAL A 167 -3.55 0.04 11.91
N LEU A 168 -3.12 -0.18 10.66
CA LEU A 168 -4.00 -0.14 9.49
C LEU A 168 -4.98 -1.31 9.49
N TYR A 169 -6.24 -0.99 9.20
CA TYR A 169 -7.31 -1.96 9.02
C TYR A 169 -7.53 -2.17 7.52
N MET A 170 -7.65 -3.43 7.07
CA MET A 170 -7.80 -3.87 5.67
C MET A 170 -6.62 -3.59 4.71
N ALA A 171 -5.94 -2.45 4.83
CA ALA A 171 -4.81 -2.11 3.98
C ALA A 171 -3.45 -2.51 4.59
N LYS A 172 -2.47 -2.74 3.71
CA LYS A 172 -1.07 -3.00 4.05
C LYS A 172 -0.12 -2.27 3.12
N PHE A 173 0.97 -1.78 3.69
CA PHE A 173 2.15 -1.37 2.96
C PHE A 173 3.08 -2.56 2.73
N SER A 174 3.63 -2.67 1.53
CA SER A 174 4.66 -3.65 1.16
C SER A 174 5.72 -3.00 0.28
N ILE A 175 6.78 -3.73 -0.01
CA ILE A 175 7.86 -3.33 -0.94
C ILE A 175 7.82 -4.31 -2.12
N ASP A 176 7.81 -3.78 -3.34
CA ASP A 176 7.88 -4.60 -4.55
C ASP A 176 9.33 -4.92 -4.98
N ASP A 177 9.47 -5.63 -6.11
CA ASP A 177 10.77 -6.04 -6.64
C ASP A 177 11.64 -4.86 -7.10
N ASP A 178 11.02 -3.73 -7.43
CA ASP A 178 11.69 -2.48 -7.82
C ASP A 178 12.02 -1.61 -6.59
N LEU A 179 11.77 -2.12 -5.38
CA LEU A 179 11.88 -1.43 -4.10
C LEU A 179 10.93 -0.25 -3.95
N ASP A 180 9.86 -0.17 -4.74
CA ASP A 180 8.81 0.81 -4.56
C ASP A 180 7.85 0.35 -3.45
N VAL A 181 7.38 1.30 -2.66
CA VAL A 181 6.33 1.08 -1.68
C VAL A 181 5.02 0.84 -2.44
N VAL A 182 4.30 -0.19 -2.02
CA VAL A 182 2.96 -0.52 -2.48
C VAL A 182 2.00 -0.37 -1.31
N LEU A 183 0.82 0.21 -1.55
CA LEU A 183 -0.31 0.19 -0.62
C LEU A 183 -1.39 -0.72 -1.22
N SER A 184 -1.75 -1.80 -0.54
CA SER A 184 -2.72 -2.77 -1.05
C SER A 184 -3.83 -3.12 -0.06
N VAL A 185 -4.95 -3.58 -0.60
CA VAL A 185 -6.05 -4.27 0.08
C VAL A 185 -6.25 -5.59 -0.64
N GLU A 186 -6.34 -6.69 0.10
CA GLU A 186 -6.64 -8.02 -0.44
C GLU A 186 -7.93 -8.53 0.20
N TYR A 187 -8.85 -9.02 -0.62
CA TYR A 187 -10.16 -9.48 -0.16
C TYR A 187 -10.51 -10.84 -0.78
N PRO A 188 -10.97 -11.83 0.00
CA PRO A 188 -11.40 -13.11 -0.54
C PRO A 188 -12.67 -12.94 -1.38
N VAL A 189 -12.66 -13.47 -2.61
CA VAL A 189 -13.78 -13.28 -3.55
C VAL A 189 -15.08 -13.95 -3.09
N GLU A 190 -14.98 -14.97 -2.25
CA GLU A 190 -16.13 -15.72 -1.73
C GLU A 190 -16.98 -14.89 -0.76
N GLU A 191 -16.36 -13.93 -0.08
CA GLU A 191 -17.04 -13.08 0.91
C GLU A 191 -17.45 -11.74 0.31
N LEU A 192 -16.89 -11.37 -0.85
CA LEU A 192 -17.01 -10.04 -1.45
C LEU A 192 -18.44 -9.70 -1.91
N ASP A 193 -18.95 -8.58 -1.42
CA ASP A 193 -20.14 -7.91 -1.96
C ASP A 193 -19.83 -6.60 -2.71
N GLU A 194 -20.86 -5.99 -3.32
CA GLU A 194 -20.70 -4.77 -4.11
C GLU A 194 -20.27 -3.56 -3.27
N SER A 195 -20.73 -3.46 -2.01
CA SER A 195 -20.31 -2.40 -1.09
C SER A 195 -18.86 -2.58 -0.67
N GLU A 196 -18.47 -3.80 -0.31
CA GLU A 196 -17.11 -4.13 0.10
C GLU A 196 -16.09 -3.87 -1.03
N PHE A 197 -16.46 -4.13 -2.28
CA PHE A 197 -15.64 -3.77 -3.43
C PHE A 197 -15.35 -2.25 -3.47
N CYS A 198 -16.38 -1.43 -3.26
CA CYS A 198 -16.22 0.03 -3.23
C CYS A 198 -15.40 0.47 -2.02
N ASP A 199 -15.68 -0.10 -0.85
CA ASP A 199 -14.97 0.18 0.40
C ASP A 199 -13.47 -0.12 0.26
N CYS A 200 -13.07 -1.18 -0.44
CA CYS A 200 -11.66 -1.49 -0.69
C CYS A 200 -10.94 -0.36 -1.45
N LEU A 201 -11.58 0.22 -2.48
CA LEU A 201 -11.02 1.35 -3.22
C LEU A 201 -11.00 2.62 -2.38
N ASP A 202 -12.07 2.91 -1.64
CA ASP A 202 -12.16 4.07 -0.76
C ASP A 202 -11.11 4.02 0.37
N VAL A 203 -10.85 2.84 0.92
CA VAL A 203 -9.78 2.58 1.90
C VAL A 203 -8.41 2.92 1.33
N LEU A 204 -8.12 2.55 0.07
CA LEU A 204 -6.87 2.92 -0.59
C LEU A 204 -6.74 4.44 -0.75
N VAL A 205 -7.80 5.13 -1.17
CA VAL A 205 -7.80 6.60 -1.29
C VAL A 205 -7.55 7.24 0.07
N TYR A 206 -8.29 6.79 1.09
CA TYR A 206 -8.19 7.30 2.45
C TYR A 206 -6.78 7.18 3.02
N TYR A 207 -6.19 5.97 3.00
CA TYR A 207 -4.86 5.76 3.55
C TYR A 207 -3.76 6.38 2.70
N ALA A 208 -3.97 6.47 1.38
CA ALA A 208 -3.06 7.21 0.54
C ALA A 208 -3.02 8.68 0.94
N ASP A 209 -4.17 9.34 1.09
CA ASP A 209 -4.22 10.75 1.50
C ASP A 209 -3.70 10.96 2.92
N ALA A 210 -3.98 10.03 3.85
CA ALA A 210 -3.57 10.16 5.24
C ALA A 210 -2.06 10.03 5.48
N HIS A 211 -1.37 9.20 4.69
CA HIS A 211 0.02 8.82 4.97
C HIS A 211 1.03 9.23 3.90
N TYR A 212 0.58 9.71 2.73
CA TYR A 212 1.52 10.02 1.65
C TYR A 212 2.54 11.08 2.05
N GLU A 213 2.10 12.22 2.58
CA GLU A 213 2.98 13.35 2.89
C GLU A 213 4.03 12.96 3.93
N GLU A 214 3.60 12.32 5.03
CA GLU A 214 4.48 11.81 6.07
C GLU A 214 5.55 10.86 5.51
N LEU A 215 5.15 9.86 4.72
CA LEU A 215 6.08 8.88 4.16
C LEU A 215 7.00 9.50 3.11
N ALA A 216 6.48 10.44 2.31
CA ALA A 216 7.27 11.19 1.34
C ALA A 216 8.31 12.08 2.02
N GLU A 217 8.01 12.70 3.15
CA GLU A 217 8.98 13.50 3.91
C GLU A 217 10.15 12.65 4.43
N ILE A 218 9.87 11.44 4.93
CA ILE A 218 10.90 10.49 5.36
C ILE A 218 11.78 10.09 4.17
N ALA A 219 11.19 9.93 2.98
CA ALA A 219 11.91 9.57 1.77
C ALA A 219 12.69 10.76 1.13
N ALA A 220 12.20 12.00 1.25
CA ALA A 220 12.69 13.15 0.49
C ALA A 220 13.85 13.93 1.13
N HIS A 221 14.06 13.88 2.45
CA HIS A 221 15.05 14.75 3.12
C HIS A 221 16.51 14.33 2.85
N GLY A 222 17.06 14.61 1.67
CA GLY A 222 18.49 14.48 1.32
C GLY A 222 19.02 15.62 0.48
#